data_AF-A0A4R4QQ04-F1
#
_entry.id   AF-A0A4R4QQ04-F1
#
_cell.length_a   1.000
_cell.length_b   1.000
_cell.length_c   1.000
_cell.angle_alpha   90.00
_cell.angle_beta   90.00
_cell.angle_gamma   90.00
#
_symmetry.space_group_name_H-M   'P 1'
#
loop_
_entity.id
_entity.type
_entity.pdbx_description
1 polymer ?
#
loop_
_entity_poly.entity_id
_entity_poly.type
_entity_poly.pdbx_seq_one_letter_code
_entity_poly.pdbx_strand_id
1 'polypeptide(L)' 'MRGRCRAYLAKSARQRERILATPAFAGLVAAAGGVHRVEAYCQRLLDGDESAPESPTAVDPTD' A
#
# COMPACT_ATOMS: atom_id res chain seq x y z
N MET A 1 3.89 2.69 -7.74
CA MET A 1 2.52 2.43 -7.20
C MET A 1 2.44 2.61 -5.68
N ARG A 2 3.48 2.27 -4.90
CA ARG A 2 3.49 2.37 -3.42
C ARG A 2 3.18 3.75 -2.85
N GLY A 3 3.70 4.83 -3.44
CA GLY A 3 3.37 6.20 -3.00
C GLY A 3 1.87 6.52 -3.04
N ARG A 4 1.15 5.97 -4.04
CA ARG A 4 -0.31 6.10 -4.13
C ARG A 4 -1.04 5.22 -3.11
N CYS A 5 -0.51 4.04 -2.79
CA CYS A 5 -1.06 3.18 -1.74
C CYS A 5 -0.91 3.79 -0.35
N ARG A 6 0.24 4.38 -0.01
CA ARG A 6 0.42 5.12 1.25
C ARG A 6 -0.54 6.30 1.34
N ALA A 7 -0.66 7.09 0.28
CA ALA A 7 -1.60 8.22 0.23
C ALA A 7 -3.08 7.79 0.30
N TYR A 8 -3.42 6.60 -0.21
CA TYR A 8 -4.75 5.99 -0.09
C TYR A 8 -5.04 5.57 1.35
N LEU A 9 -4.13 4.80 1.98
CA LEU A 9 -4.31 4.30 3.34
C LEU A 9 -4.27 5.41 4.40
N ALA A 10 -3.56 6.51 4.16
CA ALA A 10 -3.55 7.66 5.06
C ALA A 10 -4.90 8.41 5.15
N LYS A 11 -5.85 8.15 4.25
CA LYS A 11 -7.17 8.79 4.22
C LYS A 11 -8.22 7.96 4.94
N SER A 12 -9.30 8.61 5.39
CA SER A 12 -10.49 7.92 5.91
C SER A 12 -11.19 7.11 4.82
N ALA A 13 -11.95 6.06 5.20
CA ALA A 13 -12.70 5.21 4.26
C ALA A 13 -13.58 6.02 3.27
N ARG A 14 -14.27 7.04 3.77
CA ARG A 14 -15.12 7.91 2.94
C ARG A 14 -14.33 8.82 1.98
N GLN A 15 -13.08 9.17 2.30
CA GLN A 15 -12.19 9.86 1.36
C GLN A 15 -11.55 8.89 0.37
N ARG A 16 -11.24 7.68 0.80
CA ARG A 16 -10.70 6.59 -0.04
C ARG A 16 -11.64 6.30 -1.21
N GLU A 17 -12.92 6.06 -0.95
CA GLU A 17 -13.91 5.82 -2.01
C GLU A 17 -13.99 6.98 -3.02
N ARG A 18 -13.98 8.22 -2.52
CA ARG A 18 -14.02 9.42 -3.37
C ARG A 18 -12.79 9.56 -4.27
N ILE A 19 -11.59 9.28 -3.76
CA ILE A 19 -10.38 9.37 -4.60
C ILE A 19 -10.30 8.24 -5.62
N LEU A 20 -10.85 7.05 -5.32
CA LEU A 20 -10.89 5.94 -6.27
C LEU A 20 -11.84 6.18 -7.45
N ALA A 21 -12.85 7.04 -7.27
CA ALA A 21 -13.71 7.50 -8.35
C ALA A 21 -13.02 8.49 -9.31
N THR A 22 -11.82 8.99 -8.97
CA THR A 22 -11.10 9.94 -9.82
C THR A 22 -10.24 9.22 -10.87
N PRO A 23 -10.07 9.80 -12.08
CA PRO A 23 -9.22 9.22 -13.12
C PRO A 23 -7.76 9.08 -12.67
N ALA A 24 -7.30 9.92 -11.73
CA ALA A 24 -5.97 9.83 -11.14
C ALA A 24 -5.70 8.47 -10.47
N PHE A 25 -6.72 7.80 -9.94
CA PHE A 25 -6.62 6.49 -9.29
C PHE A 25 -7.17 5.33 -10.13
N ALA A 26 -7.70 5.57 -11.34
CA ALA A 26 -8.26 4.53 -12.20
C ALA A 26 -7.27 3.39 -12.48
N GLY A 27 -5.99 3.70 -12.72
CA GLY A 27 -4.95 2.68 -12.89
C GLY A 27 -4.70 1.83 -11.64
N LEU A 28 -4.90 2.38 -10.44
CA LEU A 28 -4.81 1.62 -9.19
C LEU A 28 -6.01 0.66 -9.05
N VAL A 29 -7.21 1.15 -9.38
CA VAL A 29 -8.44 0.34 -9.37
C VAL A 29 -8.35 -0.81 -10.38
N ALA A 30 -7.85 -0.54 -11.58
CA ALA A 30 -7.64 -1.56 -12.61
C ALA A 30 -6.63 -2.61 -12.16
N ALA A 31 -5.50 -2.20 -11.57
CA ALA A 31 -4.50 -3.12 -11.05
C ALA A 31 -5.01 -3.98 -9.88
N ALA A 32 -5.87 -3.42 -9.02
CA ALA A 32 -6.49 -4.14 -7.92
C ALA A 32 -7.65 -5.06 -8.37
N GLY A 33 -8.19 -4.85 -9.57
CA GLY A 33 -9.39 -5.55 -10.07
C GLY A 33 -10.69 -5.04 -9.47
N GLY A 34 -10.75 -3.76 -9.09
CA GLY A 34 -11.96 -3.09 -8.60
C GLY A 34 -11.75 -2.27 -7.32
N VAL A 35 -12.64 -1.32 -7.08
CA VAL A 35 -12.54 -0.33 -5.98
C VAL A 35 -12.49 -0.99 -4.59
N HIS A 36 -13.28 -2.04 -4.37
CA HIS A 36 -13.32 -2.78 -3.12
C HIS A 36 -12.06 -3.61 -2.86
N ARG A 37 -11.27 -3.89 -3.90
CA ARG A 37 -10.03 -4.68 -3.80
C ARG A 37 -8.78 -3.82 -3.57
N VAL A 38 -8.90 -2.49 -3.72
CA VAL A 38 -7.76 -1.58 -3.63
C VAL A 38 -7.12 -1.59 -2.25
N GLU A 39 -7.91 -1.68 -1.18
CA GLU A 39 -7.39 -1.72 0.18
C GLU A 39 -6.51 -2.96 0.42
N ALA A 40 -7.06 -4.14 0.14
CA ALA A 40 -6.31 -5.40 0.25
C ALA A 40 -5.13 -5.50 -0.73
N TYR A 41 -5.22 -4.85 -1.90
CA TYR A 41 -4.10 -4.73 -2.82
C TYR A 41 -2.98 -3.85 -2.25
N CYS A 42 -3.33 -2.69 -1.69
CA CYS A 42 -2.38 -1.77 -1.12
C CYS A 42 -1.73 -2.29 0.18
N GLN A 43 -2.48 -3.00 1.01
CA GLN A 43 -1.93 -3.71 2.18
C GLN A 43 -0.88 -4.72 1.72
N ARG A 44 -1.24 -5.68 0.86
CA ARG A 44 -0.29 -6.68 0.32
C ARG A 44 0.94 -6.07 -0.37
N LEU A 45 0.78 -4.95 -1.08
CA LEU A 45 1.89 -4.28 -1.77
C LEU A 45 2.87 -3.58 -0.81
N LEU A 46 2.39 -3.20 0.38
CA LEU A 46 3.20 -2.58 1.43
C LEU A 46 3.74 -3.64 2.41
N ASP A 47 2.95 -4.66 2.74
CA ASP A 47 3.37 -5.81 3.56
C ASP A 47 4.43 -6.66 2.83
N GLY A 48 4.30 -6.82 1.51
CA GLY A 48 5.32 -7.42 0.67
C GLY A 48 6.60 -6.58 0.54
N ASP A 49 6.61 -5.34 1.04
CA ASP A 49 7.80 -4.52 1.21
C ASP A 49 8.41 -4.64 2.61
N GLU A 50 7.59 -4.83 3.66
CA GLU A 50 8.08 -5.23 4.98
C GLU A 50 8.63 -6.68 5.00
N SER A 51 8.26 -7.48 3.99
CA SER A 51 8.89 -8.79 3.73
C SER A 51 10.13 -8.72 2.85
N ALA A 52 10.58 -7.53 2.41
CA ALA A 52 12.02 -7.37 2.32
C ALA A 52 12.46 -7.31 3.78
N PRO A 53 13.13 -8.34 4.32
CA PRO A 53 13.75 -8.15 5.62
C PRO A 53 14.62 -6.90 5.45
N GLU A 54 14.32 -5.86 6.21
CA GLU A 54 15.40 -5.11 6.80
C GLU A 54 16.32 -6.19 7.32
N SER A 55 17.46 -6.43 6.67
CA SER A 55 18.45 -7.35 7.19
C SER A 55 18.60 -7.00 8.67
N PRO A 56 18.20 -7.87 9.62
CA PRO A 56 18.64 -7.70 10.98
C PRO A 56 20.09 -8.19 10.97
N THR A 57 20.96 -7.35 10.43
CA THR A 57 22.41 -7.49 10.50
C THR A 57 22.89 -6.08 10.74
N ALA A 58 23.23 -5.66 11.95
CA ALA A 58 23.43 -6.42 13.16
C ALA A 58 23.22 -5.47 14.35
N VAL A 59 22.48 -5.91 15.36
CA VAL A 59 22.89 -5.64 16.74
C VAL A 59 23.64 -6.88 17.22
N ASP A 60 24.94 -6.82 16.94
CA ASP A 60 26.08 -7.19 17.79
C ASP A 60 25.91 -8.27 18.88
N PRO A 61 26.81 -9.27 18.92
CA PRO A 61 27.22 -9.90 20.16
C PRO A 61 28.70 -9.62 20.45
N THR A 62 28.92 -8.81 21.49
CA THR A 62 30.03 -8.81 22.45
C THR A 62 31.09 -9.92 22.31
N ASP A 63 32.35 -9.50 22.15
CA ASP A 63 33.54 -9.95 22.90
C ASP A 63 34.56 -8.80 22.96
#